data_AF-A0A972LM31-F1
#
_entry.id   AF-A0A972LM31-F1
#
_cell.length_a   1.000
_cell.length_b   1.000
_cell.length_c   1.000
_cell.angle_alpha   90.00
_cell.angle_beta   90.00
_cell.angle_gamma   90.00
#
_symmetry.space_group_name_H-M   'P 1'
#
loop_
_entity.id
_entity.type
_entity.pdbx_description
1 polymer ?
#
loop_
_entity_poly.entity_id
_entity_poly.type
_entity_poly.pdbx_seq_one_letter_code
_entity_poly.pdbx_strand_id
1 'polypeptide(L)'
;MAGLKAELIARDEATTLFAQEREQGLASLLGNLDQTVFGEPAYATIESKAAHLLYFVIKNHPFADGNKRSGAYLFVDLLNRNRRLLGRDKQPVINDIGLAALTLLVAESDPANKETMIRASSAEKKRVYSEVLEKATQREHRNEATTEKPR
;
A
#
# COMPACT_ATOMS: atom_id res chain seq x y z
N MET A 1 4.28 3.01 15.88
CA MET A 1 5.55 2.31 16.14
C MET A 1 5.79 1.97 17.60
N ALA A 2 5.63 2.91 18.55
CA ALA A 2 5.91 2.64 19.96
C ALA A 2 5.15 1.42 20.53
N GLY A 3 3.84 1.30 20.23
CA GLY A 3 3.03 0.14 20.62
C GLY A 3 3.54 -1.18 20.03
N LEU A 4 3.73 -1.25 18.71
CA LEU A 4 4.29 -2.44 18.04
C LEU A 4 5.65 -2.85 18.63
N LYS A 5 6.55 -1.88 18.86
CA LYS A 5 7.86 -2.14 19.45
C LYS A 5 7.74 -2.76 20.84
N ALA A 6 6.89 -2.20 21.69
CA ALA A 6 6.67 -2.71 23.05
C ALA A 6 6.08 -4.13 23.02
N GLU A 7 5.10 -4.39 22.14
CA GLU A 7 4.50 -5.72 21.99
C GLU A 7 5.49 -6.77 21.53
N LEU A 8 6.33 -6.47 20.53
CA LEU A 8 7.32 -7.41 20.01
C LEU A 8 8.45 -7.69 21.02
N ILE A 9 8.89 -6.67 21.77
CA ILE A 9 9.87 -6.86 22.85
C ILE A 9 9.28 -7.74 23.96
N ALA A 10 8.02 -7.51 24.34
CA ALA A 10 7.36 -8.32 25.37
C ALA A 10 7.19 -9.80 24.97
N ARG A 11 7.20 -10.10 23.68
CA ARG A 11 7.16 -11.47 23.12
C ARG A 11 8.54 -12.05 22.81
N ASP A 12 9.62 -11.33 23.12
CA ASP A 12 11.00 -11.71 22.76
C ASP A 12 11.23 -11.84 21.23
N GLU A 13 10.43 -11.14 20.42
CA GLU A 13 10.49 -11.15 18.95
C GLU A 13 11.28 -9.94 18.38
N ALA A 14 11.69 -9.01 19.24
CA ALA A 14 12.43 -7.82 18.89
C ALA A 14 13.33 -7.33 20.02
N THR A 15 14.41 -6.65 19.66
CA THR A 15 15.29 -5.97 20.62
C THR A 15 14.94 -4.48 20.73
N THR A 16 15.63 -3.77 21.62
CA THR A 16 15.53 -2.31 21.75
C THR A 16 15.92 -1.55 20.47
N LEU A 17 16.65 -2.18 19.54
CA LEU A 17 17.03 -1.60 18.26
C LEU A 17 15.90 -1.62 17.22
N PHE A 18 14.87 -2.45 17.44
CA PHE A 18 13.73 -2.52 16.52
C PHE A 18 13.03 -1.17 16.40
N ALA A 19 12.79 -0.75 15.15
CA ALA A 19 12.15 0.51 14.79
C ALA A 19 12.80 1.75 15.46
N GLN A 20 14.07 1.64 15.88
CA GLN A 20 14.85 2.77 16.37
C GLN A 20 15.27 3.61 15.16
N GLU A 21 14.79 4.84 15.05
CA GLU A 21 15.13 5.71 13.92
C GLU A 21 16.64 6.01 13.87
N ARG A 22 17.18 6.01 12.66
CA ARG A 22 18.50 6.55 12.35
C ARG A 22 18.30 8.01 11.96
N GLU A 23 18.98 8.90 12.69
CA GLU A 23 18.93 10.35 12.43
C GLU A 23 17.48 10.87 12.38
N GLN A 24 17.05 11.42 11.24
CA GLN A 24 15.68 11.84 10.95
C GLN A 24 15.12 11.10 9.71
N GLY A 25 15.57 9.87 9.48
CA GLY A 25 15.30 9.12 8.24
C GLY A 25 13.80 8.95 7.94
N LEU A 26 12.99 8.64 8.95
CA LEU A 26 11.55 8.45 8.76
C LEU A 26 10.85 9.79 8.49
N ALA A 27 11.15 10.84 9.25
CA ALA A 27 10.56 12.17 9.06
C ALA A 27 10.85 12.72 7.65
N SER A 28 12.09 12.57 7.17
CA SER A 28 12.48 12.95 5.81
C SER A 28 11.73 12.15 4.75
N LEU A 29 11.54 10.83 4.96
CA LEU A 29 10.75 10.00 4.05
C LEU A 29 9.28 10.41 3.99
N LEU A 30 8.67 10.68 5.14
CA LEU A 30 7.29 11.15 5.22
C LEU A 30 7.13 12.53 4.57
N GLY A 31 8.08 13.44 4.81
CA GLY A 31 8.14 14.73 4.13
C GLY A 31 8.21 14.58 2.61
N ASN A 32 8.99 13.61 2.10
CA ASN A 32 9.05 13.29 0.67
C ASN A 32 7.74 12.71 0.11
N LEU A 33 6.98 11.97 0.93
CA LEU A 33 5.70 11.38 0.52
C LEU A 33 4.57 12.40 0.35
N ASP A 34 4.65 13.54 1.03
CA ASP A 34 3.63 14.60 0.94
C ASP A 34 4.03 15.75 0.02
N GLN A 35 5.09 15.57 -0.78
CA GLN A 35 5.54 16.57 -1.76
C GLN A 35 4.55 16.75 -2.91
N THR A 36 4.60 17.94 -3.50
CA THR A 36 3.88 18.29 -4.73
C THR A 36 4.83 18.44 -5.91
N VAL A 37 4.45 17.93 -7.07
CA VAL A 37 5.17 18.06 -8.35
C VAL A 37 4.25 18.77 -9.33
N PHE A 38 4.70 19.90 -9.87
CA PHE A 38 3.91 20.77 -10.76
C PHE A 38 2.55 21.21 -10.16
N GLY A 39 2.49 21.39 -8.84
CA GLY A 39 1.26 21.81 -8.13
C GLY A 39 0.34 20.67 -7.73
N GLU A 40 0.61 19.43 -8.14
CA GLU A 40 -0.19 18.25 -7.81
C GLU A 40 0.54 17.34 -6.81
N PRO A 41 -0.16 16.57 -5.96
CA PRO A 41 0.48 15.59 -5.09
C PRO A 41 1.33 14.60 -5.89
N ALA A 42 2.57 14.36 -5.44
CA ALA A 42 3.48 13.40 -6.09
C ALA A 42 2.87 11.99 -6.17
N TYR A 43 2.00 11.65 -5.22
CA TYR A 43 1.31 10.37 -5.11
C TYR A 43 -0.20 10.62 -4.91
N ALA A 44 -0.97 10.51 -6.00
CA ALA A 44 -2.36 10.93 -6.05
C ALA A 44 -3.34 10.07 -5.24
N THR A 45 -3.03 8.79 -5.03
CA THR A 45 -3.90 7.84 -4.30
C THR A 45 -3.27 7.42 -2.98
N ILE A 46 -4.11 7.04 -2.02
CA ILE A 46 -3.65 6.48 -0.74
C ILE A 46 -2.89 5.17 -0.97
N GLU A 47 -3.35 4.36 -1.93
CA GLU A 47 -2.70 3.10 -2.27
C GLU A 47 -1.32 3.32 -2.89
N SER A 48 -1.17 4.32 -3.77
CA SER A 48 0.12 4.73 -4.31
C SER A 48 1.04 5.30 -3.23
N LYS A 49 0.51 6.12 -2.31
CA LYS A 49 1.26 6.59 -1.14
C LYS A 49 1.73 5.43 -0.25
N ALA A 50 0.87 4.45 0.02
CA ALA A 50 1.21 3.28 0.81
C ALA A 50 2.31 2.44 0.13
N ALA A 51 2.18 2.19 -1.18
CA ALA A 51 3.18 1.50 -1.97
C ALA A 51 4.56 2.17 -1.91
N HIS A 52 4.60 3.50 -2.07
CA HIS A 52 5.83 4.27 -1.97
C HIS A 52 6.42 4.27 -0.56
N LEU A 53 5.58 4.39 0.47
CA LEU A 53 6.00 4.31 1.86
C LEU A 53 6.64 2.95 2.17
N LEU A 54 6.01 1.85 1.74
CA LEU A 54 6.58 0.49 1.87
C LEU A 54 7.95 0.40 1.20
N TYR A 55 8.02 0.82 -0.07
CA TYR A 55 9.25 0.78 -0.86
C TYR A 55 10.38 1.58 -0.19
N PHE A 56 10.11 2.83 0.18
CA PHE A 56 11.11 3.72 0.75
C PHE A 56 11.62 3.27 2.11
N VAL A 57 10.73 2.83 3.01
CA VAL A 57 11.15 2.33 4.32
C VAL A 57 12.03 1.08 4.16
N ILE A 58 11.69 0.19 3.22
CA ILE A 58 12.49 -1.00 2.98
C ILE A 58 13.84 -0.67 2.36
N LYS A 59 13.90 0.17 1.32
CA LYS A 59 15.13 0.44 0.56
C LYS A 59 16.06 1.44 1.21
N ASN A 60 15.52 2.45 1.90
CA ASN A 60 16.32 3.52 2.48
C ASN A 60 16.71 3.22 3.95
N HIS A 61 16.20 2.12 4.51
CA HIS A 61 16.54 1.62 5.83
C HIS A 61 16.57 2.70 6.95
N PRO A 62 15.49 3.46 7.16
CA PRO A 62 15.48 4.57 8.12
C PRO A 62 15.60 4.12 9.58
N PHE A 63 15.46 2.82 9.87
CA PHE A 63 15.58 2.26 11.22
C PHE A 63 16.86 1.44 11.40
N ALA A 64 17.39 1.41 12.63
CA ALA A 64 18.51 0.57 13.05
C ALA A 64 18.27 -0.90 12.71
N ASP A 65 17.11 -1.42 13.08
CA ASP A 65 16.63 -2.76 12.76
C ASP A 65 15.11 -2.74 12.46
N GLY A 66 14.64 -3.77 11.76
CA GLY A 66 13.21 -4.01 11.54
C GLY A 66 12.61 -3.32 10.32
N ASN A 67 13.40 -2.73 9.43
CA ASN A 67 12.91 -1.95 8.27
C ASN A 67 11.81 -2.65 7.45
N LYS A 68 11.94 -3.96 7.19
CA LYS A 68 10.91 -4.75 6.49
C LYS A 68 9.60 -4.83 7.27
N ARG A 69 9.67 -5.17 8.55
CA ARG A 69 8.50 -5.25 9.45
C ARG A 69 7.85 -3.89 9.67
N SER A 70 8.67 -2.85 9.89
CA SER A 70 8.20 -1.47 10.04
C SER A 70 7.54 -0.95 8.76
N GLY A 71 8.11 -1.24 7.58
CA GLY A 71 7.53 -0.88 6.29
C GLY A 71 6.17 -1.54 6.04
N ALA A 72 6.07 -2.85 6.31
CA ALA A 72 4.82 -3.60 6.21
C ALA A 72 3.75 -3.06 7.17
N TYR A 73 4.11 -2.77 8.41
CA TYR A 73 3.20 -2.19 9.39
C TYR A 73 2.75 -0.77 8.96
N LEU A 74 3.67 0.08 8.50
CA LEU A 74 3.37 1.43 8.01
C LEU A 74 2.42 1.41 6.81
N PHE A 75 2.63 0.47 5.88
CA PHE A 75 1.75 0.24 4.74
C PHE A 75 0.31 -0.05 5.19
N VAL A 76 0.13 -1.01 6.10
CA VAL A 76 -1.18 -1.39 6.63
C VAL A 76 -1.81 -0.25 7.45
N ASP A 77 -1.03 0.40 8.30
CA ASP A 77 -1.51 1.52 9.14
C ASP A 77 -2.00 2.69 8.28
N LEU A 78 -1.27 3.04 7.22
CA LEU A 78 -1.70 4.11 6.30
C LEU A 78 -3.01 3.75 5.58
N LEU A 79 -3.14 2.52 5.08
CA LEU A 79 -4.39 2.06 4.47
C LEU A 79 -5.54 2.06 5.48
N ASN A 80 -5.30 1.61 6.72
CA ASN A 80 -6.32 1.52 7.76
C ASN A 80 -6.85 2.90 8.16
N ARG A 81 -5.95 3.85 8.45
CA ARG A 81 -6.31 5.23 8.84
C ARG A 81 -7.13 5.94 7.76
N ASN A 82 -6.91 5.58 6.50
CA ASN A 82 -7.62 6.14 5.36
C ASN A 82 -8.83 5.30 4.91
N ARG A 83 -9.23 4.28 5.70
CA ARG A 83 -10.37 3.38 5.39
C ARG A 83 -10.25 2.67 4.04
N ARG A 84 -9.01 2.33 3.65
CA ARG A 84 -8.69 1.59 2.41
C ARG A 84 -8.13 0.19 2.65
N LEU A 85 -7.94 -0.21 3.90
CA LEU A 85 -7.45 -1.55 4.24
C LEU A 85 -8.48 -2.65 3.93
N LEU A 86 -9.78 -2.33 3.98
CA LEU A 86 -10.86 -3.27 3.68
C LEU A 86 -11.49 -2.95 2.32
N GLY A 87 -11.78 -4.01 1.56
CA GLY A 87 -12.57 -3.95 0.34
C GLY A 87 -14.06 -3.74 0.60
N ARG A 88 -14.86 -3.69 -0.48
CA ARG A 88 -16.32 -3.50 -0.41
C ARG A 88 -17.02 -4.63 0.36
N ASP A 89 -16.46 -5.83 0.29
CA ASP A 89 -16.90 -7.05 0.98
C ASP A 89 -16.43 -7.12 2.44
N LYS A 90 -15.81 -6.06 2.97
CA LYS A 90 -15.18 -5.98 4.29
C LYS A 90 -13.99 -6.95 4.47
N GLN A 91 -13.47 -7.54 3.39
CA GLN A 91 -12.27 -8.36 3.45
C GLN A 91 -11.02 -7.48 3.33
N PRO A 92 -9.89 -7.86 3.97
CA PRO A 92 -8.63 -7.16 3.78
C PRO A 92 -8.22 -7.13 2.30
N VAL A 93 -7.78 -5.97 1.80
CA VAL A 93 -7.30 -5.82 0.42
C VAL A 93 -6.00 -6.61 0.17
N ILE A 94 -5.27 -6.93 1.24
CA ILE A 94 -4.10 -7.80 1.26
C ILE A 94 -4.16 -8.65 2.53
N ASN A 95 -3.89 -9.96 2.41
CA ASN A 95 -3.80 -10.86 3.56
C ASN A 95 -2.34 -10.96 4.05
N ASP A 96 -2.14 -11.61 5.20
CA ASP A 96 -0.82 -11.70 5.85
C ASP A 96 0.24 -12.33 4.96
N ILE A 97 -0.12 -13.41 4.25
CA ILE A 97 0.78 -14.10 3.30
C ILE A 97 1.16 -13.17 2.15
N GLY A 98 0.18 -12.48 1.57
CA GLY A 98 0.39 -11.54 0.47
C GLY A 98 1.24 -10.34 0.89
N LEU A 99 1.03 -9.82 2.10
CA LEU A 99 1.82 -8.72 2.64
C LEU A 99 3.27 -9.15 2.90
N ALA A 100 3.47 -10.34 3.47
CA ALA A 100 4.81 -10.90 3.65
C ALA A 100 5.53 -11.09 2.31
N ALA A 101 4.86 -11.69 1.33
CA ALA A 101 5.40 -11.90 -0.02
C ALA A 101 5.75 -10.57 -0.70
N LEU A 102 4.85 -9.57 -0.63
CA LEU A 102 5.10 -8.25 -1.20
C LEU A 102 6.28 -7.55 -0.53
N THR A 103 6.38 -7.63 0.79
CA THR A 103 7.48 -7.06 1.58
C THR A 103 8.81 -7.68 1.19
N LEU A 104 8.86 -9.00 1.02
CA LEU A 104 10.06 -9.71 0.56
C LEU A 104 10.39 -9.38 -0.90
N LEU A 105 9.39 -9.35 -1.78
CA LEU A 105 9.57 -8.98 -3.18
C LEU A 105 10.20 -7.59 -3.31
N VAL A 106 9.70 -6.60 -2.57
CA VAL A 106 10.27 -5.26 -2.51
C VAL A 106 11.69 -5.30 -1.93
N ALA A 107 11.93 -6.04 -0.85
CA ALA A 107 13.25 -6.11 -0.23
C ALA A 107 14.31 -6.65 -1.19
N GLU A 108 14.01 -7.76 -1.86
CA GLU A 108 14.93 -8.47 -2.74
C GLU A 108 15.02 -7.86 -4.16
N SER A 109 14.16 -6.90 -4.51
CA SER A 109 14.17 -6.30 -5.85
C SER A 109 15.43 -5.48 -6.13
N ASP A 110 15.86 -5.44 -7.39
CA ASP A 110 16.80 -4.42 -7.86
C ASP A 110 16.17 -3.01 -7.73
N PRO A 111 16.88 -1.99 -7.22
CA PRO A 111 16.41 -0.60 -7.20
C PRO A 111 15.97 -0.05 -8.57
N ALA A 112 16.54 -0.53 -9.68
CA ALA A 112 16.13 -0.17 -11.04
C ALA A 112 14.69 -0.59 -11.35
N ASN A 113 14.17 -1.59 -10.63
CA ASN A 113 12.79 -2.09 -10.79
C ASN A 113 11.77 -1.38 -9.89
N LYS A 114 12.11 -0.21 -9.33
CA LYS A 114 11.24 0.58 -8.44
C LYS A 114 9.80 0.66 -8.95
N GLU A 115 9.60 1.12 -10.19
CA GLU A 115 8.27 1.35 -10.75
C GLU A 115 7.42 0.06 -10.81
N THR A 116 8.06 -1.07 -11.12
CA THR A 116 7.42 -2.39 -11.11
C THR A 116 6.97 -2.78 -9.71
N MET A 117 7.81 -2.52 -8.69
CA MET A 117 7.50 -2.81 -7.29
C MET A 117 6.36 -1.95 -6.75
N ILE A 118 6.37 -0.66 -7.08
CA ILE A 118 5.28 0.26 -6.73
C ILE A 118 3.96 -0.23 -7.32
N ARG A 119 3.95 -0.56 -8.62
CA ARG A 119 2.75 -1.06 -9.29
C ARG A 119 2.23 -2.38 -8.72
N ALA A 120 3.11 -3.28 -8.30
CA ALA A 120 2.72 -4.51 -7.62
C ALA A 120 2.07 -4.22 -6.25
N SER A 121 2.49 -3.15 -5.60
CA SER A 121 2.06 -2.76 -4.25
C SER A 121 0.81 -1.87 -4.22
N SER A 122 0.51 -1.12 -5.30
CA SER A 122 -0.49 -0.05 -5.28
C SER A 122 -1.94 -0.49 -5.53
N ALA A 123 -2.24 -1.78 -5.71
CA ALA A 123 -3.60 -2.36 -5.85
C ALA A 123 -4.60 -1.66 -6.83
N GLU A 124 -4.15 -0.71 -7.65
CA GLU A 124 -5.01 0.16 -8.46
C GLU A 124 -5.71 -0.57 -9.61
N LYS A 125 -5.13 -1.68 -10.08
CA LYS A 125 -5.66 -2.40 -11.24
C LYS A 125 -7.01 -3.06 -10.99
N LYS A 126 -7.28 -3.62 -9.80
CA LYS A 126 -8.57 -4.30 -9.57
C LYS A 126 -9.75 -3.33 -9.67
N ARG A 127 -9.60 -2.09 -9.22
CA ARG A 127 -10.68 -1.10 -9.20
C ARG A 127 -11.07 -0.61 -10.59
N VAL A 128 -10.09 -0.23 -11.42
CA VAL A 128 -10.37 0.25 -12.80
C VAL A 128 -10.96 -0.88 -13.65
N TYR A 129 -10.41 -2.10 -13.58
CA TYR A 129 -10.97 -3.22 -14.32
C TYR A 129 -12.38 -3.59 -13.82
N SER A 130 -12.64 -3.58 -12.52
CA SER A 130 -13.99 -3.83 -11.98
C SER A 130 -15.00 -2.76 -12.38
N GLU A 131 -14.62 -1.47 -12.36
CA GLU A 131 -15.51 -0.37 -12.75
C GLU A 131 -15.79 -0.37 -14.25
N VAL A 132 -14.81 -0.74 -15.08
CA VAL A 132 -14.99 -0.90 -16.54
C VAL A 132 -15.90 -2.10 -16.83
N LEU A 133 -15.73 -3.22 -16.12
CA LEU A 133 -16.57 -4.41 -16.27
C LEU A 133 -18.01 -4.18 -15.79
N GLU A 134 -18.21 -3.49 -14.66
CA GLU A 134 -19.55 -3.07 -14.18
C GLU A 134 -20.24 -2.13 -15.17
N LYS A 135 -19.52 -1.17 -15.75
CA LYS A 135 -20.06 -0.26 -16.78
C LYS A 135 -20.37 -0.98 -18.09
N ALA A 136 -19.61 -2.01 -18.45
CA ALA A 136 -19.85 -2.83 -19.63
C ALA A 136 -21.13 -3.66 -19.47
N THR A 137 -21.29 -4.35 -18.34
CA THR A 137 -22.50 -5.15 -18.03
C THR A 137 -23.76 -4.28 -17.92
N GLN A 138 -23.69 -3.09 -17.31
CA GLN A 138 -24.84 -2.17 -17.25
C GLN A 138 -25.25 -1.61 -18.63
N ARG A 139 -24.32 -1.49 -19.57
CA ARG A 139 -24.61 -1.04 -20.95
C ARG A 139 -25.28 -2.15 -21.77
N GLU A 140 -24.90 -3.40 -21.56
CA GLU A 140 -25.53 -4.55 -22.23
C GLU A 140 -27.00 -4.70 -21.81
N HIS A 141 -27.28 -4.71 -20.50
CA HIS A 141 -28.66 -4.79 -19.99
C HIS A 141 -29.55 -3.61 -20.40
N ARG A 142 -28.99 -2.41 -20.55
CA ARG A 142 -29.73 -1.23 -21.02
C ARG A 142 -30.11 -1.34 -22.50
N ASN A 143 -29.27 -1.97 -23.32
CA ASN A 143 -29.51 -2.12 -24.76
C ASN A 143 -30.54 -3.22 -25.05
N GLU A 144 -30.53 -4.32 -24.29
CA GLU A 144 -31.51 -5.41 -24.39
C GLU A 144 -32.94 -4.97 -24.02
N ALA A 145 -33.08 -4.13 -22.99
CA ALA A 145 -34.37 -3.58 -22.56
C ALA A 145 -35.01 -2.61 -23.57
N THR A 146 -34.24 -2.06 -24.50
CA THR A 146 -34.75 -1.17 -25.57
C THR A 146 -35.19 -1.90 -26.84
N THR A 147 -34.81 -3.17 -27.01
CA THR A 147 -35.18 -3.98 -28.18
C THR A 147 -36.51 -4.74 -28.03
N GLU A 148 -37.03 -4.89 -26.81
CA GLU A 148 -38.35 -5.45 -26.54
C GLU A 148 -39.41 -4.34 -26.39
N LYS A 149 -39.86 -3.76 -27.51
CA LYS A 149 -41.13 -3.02 -27.52
C LYS A 149 -42.13 -3.82 -28.36
N PRO A 150 -43.20 -4.38 -27.77
CA PRO A 150 -44.14 -5.23 -28.50
C PRO A 150 -44.96 -4.39 -29.50
N ARG A 151 -45.23 -4.99 -30.66
CA ARG A 151 -46.14 -4.44 -31.69
C ARG A 151 -47.59 -4.49 -31.21
#